data_AF-A0A1G1ZLJ3-F1
#
_entry.id   AF-A0A1G1ZLJ3-F1
#
_cell.length_a   1.000
_cell.length_b   1.000
_cell.length_c   1.000
_cell.angle_alpha   90.00
_cell.angle_beta   90.00
_cell.angle_gamma   90.00
#
_symmetry.space_group_name_H-M   'P 1'
#
loop_
_entity.id
_entity.type
_entity.pdbx_description
1 polymer ?
#
loop_
_entity_poly.entity_id
_entity_poly.type
_entity_poly.pdbx_seq_one_letter_code
_entity_poly.pdbx_strand_id
1 'polypeptide(L)'
;MATRTGEKLLYEDISYIIRGACFELYKKFGGDFKESMINKALVKELEYKGLKVNSQKKINIFHRDEKIGVYVPDIIVEDKILIELKVKPFLTKEDDRQFWRYLESARYKLGFLINFGSRKLEIKRRIYDKARKSEFASIRFYNSTDPRQSASKNMGFIAITTSIILSLLILVIAAVLGSSAFLTRFNNLDFYHKKTSYFLARTCLEYARLKLAENINYAGNETRILDLYQCSILPIESLPPNKIIKSRAQVSGAATNLKLTVNGSGLSTVFLEEVVKF
;
A
#
# COMPACT_ATOMS: atom_id res chain seq x y z
N MET A 1 0.02 -48.85 -7.58
CA MET A 1 -0.80 -48.28 -8.69
C MET A 1 0.09 -48.25 -9.93
N ALA A 2 -0.06 -49.24 -10.80
CA ALA A 2 0.86 -49.54 -11.91
C ALA A 2 0.68 -48.55 -13.08
N THR A 3 1.80 -48.12 -13.67
CA THR A 3 1.82 -47.36 -14.92
C THR A 3 1.39 -48.25 -16.09
N ARG A 4 0.66 -47.66 -17.05
CA ARG A 4 0.08 -48.30 -18.25
C ARG A 4 1.10 -48.86 -19.27
N THR A 5 2.37 -48.87 -18.94
CA THR A 5 3.49 -49.39 -19.72
C THR A 5 4.45 -50.04 -18.72
N GLY A 6 4.85 -51.29 -18.94
CA GLY A 6 5.70 -52.10 -18.05
C GLY A 6 7.14 -51.60 -17.87
N GLU A 7 7.37 -50.29 -17.95
CA GLU A 7 8.66 -49.66 -17.72
C GLU A 7 8.86 -49.39 -16.22
N LYS A 8 9.95 -49.91 -15.66
CA LYS A 8 10.36 -49.68 -14.27
C LYS A 8 10.59 -48.19 -14.02
N LEU A 9 10.00 -47.65 -12.96
CA LEU A 9 10.14 -46.21 -12.65
C LEU A 9 11.58 -45.90 -12.21
N LEU A 10 12.15 -44.80 -12.72
CA LEU A 10 13.45 -44.33 -12.26
C LEU A 10 13.42 -44.02 -10.75
N TYR A 11 14.28 -44.68 -9.98
CA TYR A 11 14.29 -44.61 -8.50
C TYR A 11 12.92 -44.89 -7.88
N GLU A 12 12.25 -45.96 -8.34
CA GLU A 12 10.92 -46.36 -7.90
C GLU A 12 10.77 -46.45 -6.38
N ASP A 13 11.62 -47.25 -5.72
CA ASP A 13 11.53 -47.53 -4.28
C ASP A 13 11.67 -46.24 -3.46
N ILE A 14 12.68 -45.42 -3.78
CA ILE A 14 12.91 -44.14 -3.12
C ILE A 14 11.74 -43.17 -3.40
N SER A 15 11.20 -43.17 -4.62
CA SER A 15 10.04 -42.34 -4.98
C SER A 15 8.80 -42.71 -4.18
N TYR A 16 8.55 -44.00 -3.92
CA TYR A 16 7.44 -44.44 -3.10
C TYR A 16 7.60 -44.00 -1.65
N ILE A 17 8.80 -44.15 -1.09
CA ILE A 17 9.09 -43.71 0.29
C ILE A 17 8.88 -42.20 0.42
N ILE A 18 9.40 -41.39 -0.53
CA ILE A 18 9.20 -39.93 -0.54
C ILE A 18 7.73 -39.56 -0.56
N ARG A 19 6.95 -40.18 -1.46
CA ARG A 19 5.51 -39.91 -1.56
C ARG A 19 4.79 -40.28 -0.28
N GLY A 20 5.08 -41.45 0.28
CA GLY A 20 4.50 -41.91 1.56
C GLY A 20 4.77 -40.92 2.69
N ALA A 21 6.04 -40.51 2.87
CA ALA A 21 6.43 -39.51 3.86
C ALA A 21 5.66 -38.19 3.70
N CYS A 22 5.50 -37.71 2.46
CA CYS A 22 4.75 -36.47 2.21
C CYS A 22 3.26 -36.60 2.57
N PHE A 23 2.63 -37.73 2.27
CA PHE A 23 1.22 -37.97 2.63
C PHE A 23 1.02 -38.09 4.14
N GLU A 24 1.89 -38.82 4.83
CA GLU A 24 1.85 -38.94 6.29
C GLU A 24 2.02 -37.56 6.95
N LEU A 25 2.97 -36.77 6.46
CA LEU A 25 3.23 -35.43 6.94
C LEU A 25 2.05 -34.49 6.70
N TYR A 26 1.48 -34.52 5.48
CA TYR A 26 0.31 -33.70 5.14
C TYR A 26 -0.92 -34.08 5.99
N LYS A 27 -1.12 -35.37 6.29
CA LYS A 27 -2.20 -35.82 7.19
C LYS A 27 -2.02 -35.28 8.62
N LYS A 28 -0.79 -35.13 9.08
CA LYS A 28 -0.47 -34.67 10.44
C LYS A 28 -0.51 -33.14 10.59
N PHE A 29 0.03 -32.42 9.61
CA PHE A 29 0.26 -30.97 9.72
C PHE A 29 -0.67 -30.12 8.85
N GLY A 30 -1.32 -30.70 7.83
CA GLY A 30 -2.07 -29.93 6.84
C GLY A 30 -1.19 -28.93 6.09
N GLY A 31 -1.76 -27.77 5.74
CA GLY A 31 -1.08 -26.70 4.98
C GLY A 31 -0.75 -25.43 5.77
N ASP A 32 -0.93 -25.45 7.10
CA ASP A 32 -0.93 -24.21 7.92
C ASP A 32 0.43 -23.88 8.57
N PHE A 33 1.44 -24.72 8.37
CA PHE A 33 2.75 -24.53 8.97
C PHE A 33 3.73 -23.83 8.02
N LYS A 34 4.66 -23.06 8.61
CA LYS A 34 5.74 -22.41 7.85
C LYS A 34 6.55 -23.44 7.05
N GLU A 35 6.95 -23.06 5.85
CA GLU A 35 7.74 -23.90 4.93
C GLU A 35 9.00 -24.48 5.57
N SER A 36 9.72 -23.67 6.37
CA SER A 36 10.91 -24.12 7.11
C SER A 36 10.62 -25.25 8.11
N MET A 37 9.42 -25.29 8.69
CA MET A 37 9.03 -26.32 9.65
C MET A 37 8.62 -27.60 8.93
N ILE A 38 7.86 -27.49 7.84
CA ILE A 38 7.52 -28.62 6.97
C ILE A 38 8.78 -29.24 6.36
N ASN A 39 9.76 -28.43 5.91
CA ASN A 39 11.05 -28.92 5.42
C ASN A 39 11.77 -29.78 6.48
N LYS A 40 11.96 -29.24 7.70
CA LYS A 40 12.59 -29.98 8.81
C LYS A 40 11.86 -31.28 9.13
N ALA A 41 10.53 -31.24 9.14
CA ALA A 41 9.72 -32.42 9.43
C ALA A 41 9.83 -33.48 8.32
N LEU A 42 9.84 -33.07 7.05
CA LEU A 42 10.02 -33.99 5.92
C LEU A 42 11.43 -34.61 5.92
N VAL A 43 12.47 -33.82 6.22
CA VAL A 43 13.83 -34.35 6.36
C VAL A 43 13.86 -35.46 7.41
N LYS A 44 13.29 -35.22 8.60
CA LYS A 44 13.25 -36.21 9.69
C LYS A 44 12.44 -37.45 9.31
N GLU A 45 11.29 -37.27 8.66
CA GLU A 45 10.45 -38.39 8.23
C GLU A 45 11.17 -39.28 7.21
N LEU A 46 11.90 -38.69 6.27
CA LEU A 46 12.68 -39.43 5.28
C LEU A 46 13.88 -40.16 5.93
N GLU A 47 14.56 -39.53 6.89
CA GLU A 47 15.62 -40.17 7.69
C GLU A 47 15.08 -41.37 8.48
N TYR A 48 13.90 -41.24 9.12
CA TYR A 48 13.26 -42.36 9.84
C TYR A 48 12.86 -43.52 8.93
N LYS A 49 12.55 -43.24 7.67
CA LYS A 49 12.32 -44.28 6.65
C LYS A 49 13.62 -44.84 6.05
N GLY A 50 14.76 -44.54 6.66
CA GLY A 50 16.07 -45.14 6.34
C GLY A 50 16.79 -44.53 5.15
N LEU A 51 16.36 -43.35 4.68
CA LEU A 51 17.00 -42.67 3.55
C LEU A 51 18.11 -41.74 4.02
N LYS A 52 19.19 -41.65 3.23
CA LYS A 52 20.21 -40.61 3.37
C LYS A 52 19.65 -39.30 2.83
N VAL A 53 19.50 -38.31 3.71
CA VAL A 53 18.93 -37.01 3.38
C VAL A 53 19.93 -35.91 3.66
N ASN A 54 20.16 -35.04 2.68
CA ASN A 54 20.94 -33.82 2.86
C ASN A 54 20.01 -32.62 2.66
N SER A 55 19.78 -31.83 3.71
CA SER A 55 19.07 -30.56 3.61
C SER A 55 20.04 -29.43 3.28
N GLN A 56 19.62 -28.49 2.43
CA GLN A 56 20.37 -27.28 2.10
C GLN A 56 21.82 -27.50 1.62
N LYS A 57 22.08 -28.64 0.97
CA LYS A 57 23.41 -28.94 0.40
C LYS A 57 23.65 -28.08 -0.83
N LYS A 58 24.76 -27.34 -0.82
CA LYS A 58 25.25 -26.60 -2.00
C LYS A 58 25.59 -27.58 -3.13
N ILE A 59 24.92 -27.43 -4.27
CA ILE A 59 25.20 -28.19 -5.50
C ILE A 59 25.71 -27.28 -6.59
N ASN A 60 26.65 -27.78 -7.39
CA ASN A 60 27.17 -27.05 -8.54
C ASN A 60 26.12 -27.02 -9.65
N ILE A 61 25.96 -25.84 -10.25
CA ILE A 61 25.16 -25.64 -11.45
C ILE A 61 26.10 -25.51 -12.65
N PHE A 62 25.76 -26.20 -13.72
CA PHE A 62 26.58 -26.29 -14.91
C PHE A 62 25.88 -25.64 -16.12
N HIS A 63 26.63 -24.94 -16.95
CA HIS A 63 26.22 -24.54 -18.29
C HIS A 63 27.29 -24.97 -19.27
N ARG A 64 26.94 -25.83 -20.24
CA ARG A 64 27.94 -26.48 -21.12
C ARG A 64 29.09 -27.11 -20.32
N ASP A 65 28.72 -27.66 -19.16
CA ASP A 65 29.59 -28.32 -18.17
C ASP A 65 30.69 -27.46 -17.55
N GLU A 66 30.67 -26.17 -17.84
CA GLU A 66 31.35 -25.17 -17.03
C GLU A 66 30.51 -24.89 -15.79
N LYS A 67 31.15 -24.92 -14.61
CA LYS A 67 30.49 -24.55 -13.36
C LYS A 67 30.22 -23.05 -13.38
N ILE A 68 28.95 -22.67 -13.45
CA ILE A 68 28.51 -21.26 -13.47
C ILE A 68 28.05 -20.75 -12.11
N GLY A 69 27.88 -21.64 -11.13
CA GLY A 69 27.43 -21.22 -9.81
C GLY A 69 27.07 -22.37 -8.89
N VAL A 70 26.37 -22.00 -7.82
CA VAL A 70 25.89 -22.92 -6.78
C VAL A 70 24.40 -22.70 -6.59
N TYR A 71 23.64 -23.79 -6.53
CA TYR A 71 22.24 -23.81 -6.13
C TYR A 71 22.12 -24.61 -4.83
N VAL A 72 21.15 -24.26 -4.01
CA VAL A 72 20.88 -24.94 -2.74
C VAL A 72 19.44 -25.44 -2.80
N PRO A 73 19.20 -26.69 -3.23
CA PRO A 73 17.88 -27.27 -3.11
C PRO A 73 17.50 -27.45 -1.65
N ASP A 74 16.18 -27.50 -1.41
CA ASP A 74 15.63 -27.74 -0.09
C ASP A 74 16.12 -29.07 0.50
N ILE A 75 16.00 -30.14 -0.28
CA ILE A 75 16.36 -31.49 0.15
C ILE A 75 16.96 -32.30 -1.01
N ILE A 76 18.01 -33.07 -0.72
CA ILE A 76 18.58 -34.07 -1.62
C ILE A 76 18.50 -35.43 -0.93
N VAL A 77 17.91 -36.40 -1.62
CA VAL A 77 17.72 -37.76 -1.12
C VAL A 77 18.64 -38.72 -1.87
N GLU A 78 19.40 -39.53 -1.14
CA GLU A 78 20.31 -40.58 -1.65
C GLU A 78 21.34 -40.08 -2.67
N ASP A 79 21.67 -38.78 -2.63
CA ASP A 79 22.47 -38.11 -3.66
C ASP A 79 21.95 -38.41 -5.10
N LYS A 80 20.63 -38.64 -5.26
CA LYS A 80 19.98 -39.06 -6.52
C LYS A 80 18.77 -38.21 -6.89
N ILE A 81 17.99 -37.78 -5.89
CA ILE A 81 16.70 -37.10 -6.09
C ILE A 81 16.75 -35.73 -5.42
N LEU A 82 16.36 -34.71 -6.16
CA LEU A 82 16.19 -33.35 -5.67
C LEU A 82 14.74 -33.10 -5.28
N ILE A 83 14.49 -32.47 -4.13
CA ILE A 83 13.15 -32.07 -3.71
C ILE A 83 13.16 -30.56 -3.48
N GLU A 84 12.17 -29.88 -4.04
CA GLU A 84 11.84 -28.48 -3.81
C GLU A 84 10.45 -28.42 -3.15
N LEU A 85 10.37 -27.70 -2.03
CA LEU A 85 9.16 -27.54 -1.23
C LEU A 85 8.56 -26.17 -1.44
N LYS A 86 7.23 -26.12 -1.35
CA LYS A 86 6.46 -24.89 -1.29
C LYS A 86 5.34 -25.06 -0.27
N VAL A 87 5.01 -23.98 0.44
CA VAL A 87 3.77 -23.89 1.22
C VAL A 87 2.97 -22.68 0.75
N LYS A 88 2.11 -22.89 -0.25
CA LYS A 88 1.24 -21.84 -0.79
C LYS A 88 -0.08 -22.36 -1.35
N PRO A 89 -1.10 -21.49 -1.54
CA PRO A 89 -2.42 -21.93 -1.99
C PRO A 89 -2.44 -22.66 -3.33
N PHE A 90 -1.54 -22.31 -4.26
CA PHE A 90 -1.40 -22.95 -5.58
C PHE A 90 0.03 -22.80 -6.13
N LEU A 91 0.49 -23.80 -6.90
CA LEU A 91 1.72 -23.70 -7.69
C LEU A 91 1.50 -22.81 -8.93
N THR A 92 2.42 -21.91 -9.20
CA THR A 92 2.43 -21.06 -10.39
C THR A 92 3.23 -21.71 -11.52
N LYS A 93 3.03 -21.22 -12.75
CA LYS A 93 3.86 -21.65 -13.90
C LYS A 93 5.34 -21.33 -13.71
N GLU A 94 5.66 -20.29 -12.94
CA GLU A 94 7.05 -19.89 -12.70
C GLU A 94 7.75 -20.86 -11.75
N ASP A 95 7.04 -21.43 -10.78
CA ASP A 95 7.61 -22.48 -9.91
C ASP A 95 8.00 -23.72 -10.70
N ASP A 96 7.11 -24.18 -11.58
CA ASP A 96 7.40 -25.31 -12.47
C ASP A 96 8.62 -25.01 -13.34
N ARG A 97 8.69 -23.79 -13.91
CA ARG A 97 9.80 -23.37 -14.78
C ARG A 97 11.12 -23.30 -14.03
N GLN A 98 11.13 -22.68 -12.85
CA GLN A 98 12.32 -22.54 -12.02
C GLN A 98 12.83 -23.91 -11.58
N PHE A 99 11.94 -24.76 -11.05
CA PHE A 99 12.26 -26.11 -10.64
C PHE A 99 12.84 -26.93 -11.80
N TRP A 100 12.23 -26.84 -13.00
CA TRP A 100 12.71 -27.54 -14.19
C TRP A 100 14.12 -27.10 -14.59
N ARG A 101 14.39 -25.80 -14.64
CA ARG A 101 15.72 -25.27 -15.02
C ARG A 101 16.82 -25.71 -14.05
N TYR A 102 16.53 -25.72 -12.75
CA TYR A 102 17.50 -26.19 -11.77
C TYR A 102 17.72 -27.70 -11.84
N LEU A 103 16.67 -28.49 -12.03
CA LEU A 103 16.81 -29.94 -12.23
C LEU A 103 17.62 -30.26 -13.49
N GLU A 104 17.39 -29.54 -14.58
CA GLU A 104 18.14 -29.65 -15.83
C GLU A 104 19.63 -29.28 -15.66
N SER A 105 19.92 -28.21 -14.93
CA SER A 105 21.29 -27.71 -14.76
C SER A 105 22.05 -28.42 -13.62
N ALA A 106 21.38 -29.28 -12.86
CA ALA A 106 21.96 -30.14 -11.83
C ALA A 106 22.28 -31.54 -12.39
N ARG A 107 23.12 -32.29 -11.68
CA ARG A 107 23.50 -33.67 -12.09
C ARG A 107 22.41 -34.71 -11.80
N TYR A 108 21.33 -34.35 -11.11
CA TYR A 108 20.24 -35.26 -10.74
C TYR A 108 19.29 -35.52 -11.92
N LYS A 109 18.82 -36.76 -12.07
CA LYS A 109 17.90 -37.14 -13.16
C LYS A 109 16.43 -37.02 -12.78
N LEU A 110 16.13 -36.97 -11.48
CA LEU A 110 14.78 -36.97 -10.95
C LEU A 110 14.65 -35.89 -9.89
N GLY A 111 13.52 -35.19 -9.91
CA GLY A 111 13.15 -34.35 -8.79
C GLY A 111 11.65 -34.34 -8.49
N PHE A 112 11.34 -33.82 -7.31
CA PHE A 112 9.98 -33.55 -6.83
C PHE A 112 9.80 -32.07 -6.53
N LEU A 113 8.75 -31.47 -7.10
CA LEU A 113 8.20 -30.19 -6.66
C LEU A 113 6.95 -30.49 -5.84
N ILE A 114 6.96 -30.13 -4.56
CA ILE A 114 5.91 -30.52 -3.61
C ILE A 114 5.32 -29.28 -2.97
N ASN A 115 3.99 -29.14 -3.05
CA ASN A 115 3.26 -28.06 -2.38
C ASN A 115 2.40 -28.61 -1.26
N PHE A 116 2.69 -28.19 -0.04
CA PHE A 116 1.95 -28.54 1.17
C PHE A 116 0.85 -27.52 1.52
N GLY A 117 0.85 -26.31 0.93
CA GLY A 117 -0.09 -25.23 1.32
C GLY A 117 -1.40 -25.19 0.53
N SER A 118 -1.58 -26.05 -0.46
CA SER A 118 -2.82 -26.17 -1.23
C SER A 118 -3.88 -26.97 -0.47
N ARG A 119 -5.16 -26.89 -0.89
CA ARG A 119 -6.27 -27.67 -0.29
C ARG A 119 -6.02 -29.19 -0.27
N LYS A 120 -5.15 -29.67 -1.16
CA LYS A 120 -4.66 -31.05 -1.25
C LYS A 120 -3.14 -31.02 -1.40
N LEU A 121 -2.46 -32.06 -0.94
CA LEU A 121 -1.04 -32.24 -1.22
C LEU A 121 -0.80 -32.36 -2.74
N GLU A 122 0.00 -31.46 -3.30
CA GLU A 122 0.39 -31.50 -4.71
C GLU A 122 1.82 -32.01 -4.83
N ILE A 123 2.01 -33.12 -5.54
CA ILE A 123 3.32 -33.72 -5.78
C ILE A 123 3.56 -33.82 -7.28
N LYS A 124 4.51 -33.03 -7.80
CA LYS A 124 4.95 -33.10 -9.20
C LYS A 124 6.30 -33.80 -9.28
N ARG A 125 6.30 -35.01 -9.83
CA ARG A 125 7.51 -35.80 -10.11
C ARG A 125 7.99 -35.50 -11.54
N ARG A 126 9.23 -35.05 -11.70
CA ARG A 126 9.82 -34.71 -13.01
C ARG A 126 11.08 -35.53 -13.25
N ILE A 127 11.15 -36.20 -14.40
CA ILE A 127 12.33 -36.93 -14.87
C ILE A 127 13.00 -36.11 -15.97
N TYR A 128 14.27 -35.82 -15.78
CA TYR A 128 15.17 -35.25 -16.78
C TYR A 128 16.23 -36.31 -17.15
N ASP A 129 15.86 -37.21 -18.07
CA ASP A 129 16.75 -38.29 -18.55
C ASP A 129 16.79 -38.35 -20.08
N LYS A 130 15.65 -38.16 -20.76
CA LYS A 130 15.56 -38.19 -22.25
C LYS A 130 16.32 -37.06 -22.95
N ALA A 131 16.74 -36.01 -22.23
CA ALA A 131 17.55 -34.91 -22.75
C ALA A 131 19.06 -35.11 -22.58
N ARG A 132 19.52 -36.07 -21.74
CA ARG A 132 20.94 -36.42 -21.56
C ARG A 132 21.38 -37.53 -22.53
N LYS A 133 20.93 -37.49 -23.79
CA LYS A 133 21.54 -38.30 -24.84
C LYS A 133 22.62 -37.47 -25.53
N SER A 134 23.82 -38.05 -25.48
CA SER A 134 25.14 -37.51 -25.80
C SER A 134 25.75 -36.67 -24.66
N GLU A 135 26.91 -37.12 -24.18
CA GLU A 135 27.92 -36.21 -23.67
C GLU A 135 28.01 -35.04 -24.66
N PHE A 136 27.96 -33.82 -24.13
CA PHE A 136 28.42 -32.58 -24.76
C PHE A 136 28.30 -32.47 -26.28
N ALA A 137 27.51 -31.50 -26.71
CA ALA A 137 27.61 -30.89 -28.03
C ALA A 137 27.33 -31.84 -29.21
N SER A 138 26.11 -31.75 -29.72
CA SER A 138 25.93 -31.06 -30.99
C SER A 138 24.45 -31.04 -31.34
N ILE A 139 23.98 -29.85 -31.70
CA ILE A 139 22.81 -29.67 -32.56
C ILE A 139 21.47 -30.06 -31.90
N ARG A 140 20.94 -29.15 -31.07
CA ARG A 140 19.57 -28.70 -31.31
C ARG A 140 19.54 -27.19 -31.35
N PHE A 141 19.58 -26.68 -32.58
CA PHE A 141 19.02 -25.40 -32.93
C PHE A 141 17.59 -25.32 -32.38
N TYR A 142 17.41 -24.57 -31.30
CA TYR A 142 16.13 -23.97 -31.01
C TYR A 142 16.32 -22.46 -31.14
N ASN A 143 15.92 -21.95 -32.30
CA ASN A 143 15.60 -20.55 -32.51
C ASN A 143 14.58 -20.14 -31.42
N SER A 144 15.08 -19.50 -30.37
CA SER A 144 14.27 -18.84 -29.36
C SER A 144 15.15 -17.81 -28.65
N THR A 145 15.22 -16.63 -29.27
CA THR A 145 15.47 -15.32 -28.65
C THR A 145 16.66 -15.22 -27.69
N ASP A 146 17.74 -14.64 -28.19
CA ASP A 146 18.70 -13.77 -27.50
C ASP A 146 18.65 -13.77 -25.94
N PRO A 147 19.72 -14.21 -25.23
CA PRO A 147 19.81 -14.13 -23.77
C PRO A 147 19.74 -12.69 -23.23
N ARG A 148 20.00 -11.67 -24.06
CA ARG A 148 19.72 -10.27 -23.69
C ARG A 148 18.22 -10.01 -23.58
N GLN A 149 17.36 -10.77 -24.25
CA GLN A 149 15.89 -10.59 -24.16
C GLN A 149 15.25 -11.28 -22.96
N SER A 150 15.79 -12.38 -22.40
CA SER A 150 15.14 -13.06 -21.25
C SER A 150 15.56 -12.49 -19.89
N ALA A 151 16.79 -11.96 -19.78
CA ALA A 151 17.15 -11.09 -18.64
C ALA A 151 16.51 -9.70 -18.76
N SER A 152 16.29 -9.19 -19.97
CA SER A 152 15.60 -7.91 -20.21
C SER A 152 14.07 -7.98 -20.04
N LYS A 153 13.41 -9.12 -20.32
CA LYS A 153 11.93 -9.17 -20.27
C LYS A 153 11.36 -8.93 -18.89
N ASN A 154 12.04 -9.42 -17.85
CA ASN A 154 11.62 -9.23 -16.47
C ASN A 154 12.36 -8.07 -15.79
N MET A 155 13.62 -7.78 -16.14
CA MET A 155 14.33 -6.64 -15.56
C MET A 155 13.78 -5.31 -16.09
N GLY A 156 13.39 -5.25 -17.37
CA GLY A 156 12.63 -4.14 -17.94
C GLY A 156 11.25 -4.00 -17.31
N PHE A 157 10.51 -5.10 -17.14
CA PHE A 157 9.20 -5.04 -16.49
C PHE A 157 9.29 -4.65 -15.00
N ILE A 158 10.30 -5.13 -14.27
CA ILE A 158 10.54 -4.73 -12.87
C ILE A 158 10.96 -3.26 -12.81
N ALA A 159 11.85 -2.79 -13.69
CA ALA A 159 12.24 -1.38 -13.75
C ALA A 159 11.06 -0.46 -14.13
N ILE A 160 10.22 -0.88 -15.06
CA ILE A 160 9.02 -0.13 -15.49
C ILE A 160 7.98 -0.12 -14.37
N THR A 161 7.69 -1.27 -13.76
CA THR A 161 6.69 -1.34 -12.68
C THR A 161 7.16 -0.58 -11.44
N THR A 162 8.43 -0.68 -11.05
CA THR A 162 8.98 0.11 -9.94
C THR A 162 8.97 1.60 -10.25
N SER A 163 9.34 2.01 -11.46
CA SER A 163 9.29 3.43 -11.87
C SER A 163 7.86 3.98 -11.92
N ILE A 164 6.89 3.18 -12.39
CA ILE A 164 5.46 3.56 -12.38
C ILE A 164 4.96 3.68 -10.94
N ILE A 165 5.29 2.72 -10.06
CA ILE A 165 4.89 2.75 -8.65
C ILE A 165 5.52 3.95 -7.95
N LEU A 166 6.82 4.21 -8.15
CA LEU A 166 7.52 5.37 -7.60
C LEU A 166 6.95 6.68 -8.13
N SER A 167 6.66 6.78 -9.43
CA SER A 167 6.05 7.96 -10.03
C SER A 167 4.64 8.22 -9.48
N LEU A 168 3.83 7.18 -9.34
CA LEU A 168 2.50 7.28 -8.72
C LEU A 168 2.61 7.69 -7.25
N LEU A 169 3.55 7.11 -6.51
CA LEU A 169 3.79 7.45 -5.11
C LEU A 169 4.21 8.92 -4.97
N ILE A 170 5.14 9.38 -5.80
CA ILE A 170 5.60 10.79 -5.81
C ILE A 170 4.45 11.72 -6.20
N LEU A 171 3.65 11.36 -7.21
CA LEU A 171 2.48 12.15 -7.63
C LEU A 171 1.46 12.28 -6.50
N VAL A 172 1.17 11.19 -5.79
CA VAL A 172 0.25 11.19 -4.63
C VAL A 172 0.80 12.07 -3.52
N ILE A 173 2.09 11.95 -3.18
CA ILE A 173 2.72 12.79 -2.16
C ILE A 173 2.65 14.27 -2.56
N ALA A 174 3.00 14.61 -3.81
CA ALA A 174 2.94 15.98 -4.31
C ALA A 174 1.51 16.55 -4.28
N ALA A 175 0.51 15.74 -4.66
CA ALA A 175 -0.89 16.14 -4.62
C ALA A 175 -1.39 16.40 -3.18
N VAL A 176 -0.99 15.55 -2.22
CA VAL A 176 -1.36 15.71 -0.80
C VAL A 176 -0.70 16.97 -0.20
N LEU A 177 0.59 17.17 -0.43
CA LEU A 177 1.31 18.36 0.07
C LEU A 177 0.81 19.66 -0.60
N GLY A 178 0.48 19.62 -1.89
CA GLY A 178 -0.11 20.76 -2.59
C GLY A 178 -1.49 21.14 -2.06
N SER A 179 -2.32 20.13 -1.77
CA SER A 179 -3.69 20.34 -1.27
C SER A 179 -3.71 20.96 0.13
N SER A 180 -2.82 20.54 1.04
CA SER A 180 -2.76 21.09 2.40
C SER A 180 -2.29 22.56 2.42
N ALA A 181 -1.33 22.90 1.57
CA ALA A 181 -0.85 24.28 1.42
C ALA A 181 -1.92 25.20 0.81
N PHE A 182 -2.68 24.71 -0.16
CA PHE A 182 -3.80 25.45 -0.77
C PHE A 182 -4.92 25.69 0.23
N LEU A 183 -5.42 24.65 0.91
CA LEU A 183 -6.52 24.76 1.88
C LEU A 183 -6.19 25.71 3.04
N THR A 184 -4.94 25.70 3.51
CA THR A 184 -4.49 26.60 4.58
C THR A 184 -4.56 28.08 4.15
N ARG A 185 -4.32 28.39 2.87
CA ARG A 185 -4.44 29.77 2.35
C ARG A 185 -5.89 30.27 2.32
N PHE A 186 -6.87 29.42 2.00
CA PHE A 186 -8.28 29.82 2.04
C PHE A 186 -8.73 30.16 3.46
N ASN A 187 -8.37 29.33 4.43
CA ASN A 187 -8.70 29.58 5.84
C ASN A 187 -8.13 30.92 6.32
N ASN A 188 -6.93 31.29 5.89
CA ASN A 188 -6.32 32.58 6.25
C ASN A 188 -7.06 33.77 5.62
N LEU A 189 -7.49 33.64 4.36
CA LEU A 189 -8.21 34.72 3.67
C LEU A 189 -9.62 34.91 4.25
N ASP A 190 -10.33 33.82 4.53
CA ASP A 190 -11.65 33.87 5.19
C ASP A 190 -11.55 34.46 6.60
N PHE A 191 -10.53 34.07 7.36
CA PHE A 191 -10.22 34.67 8.65
C PHE A 191 -9.94 36.17 8.52
N TYR A 192 -9.17 36.59 7.52
CA TYR A 192 -8.88 38.00 7.25
C TYR A 192 -10.14 38.80 6.90
N HIS A 193 -11.00 38.29 6.02
CA HIS A 193 -12.27 38.91 5.66
C HIS A 193 -13.24 38.99 6.86
N LYS A 194 -13.29 37.94 7.68
CA LYS A 194 -14.09 37.92 8.91
C LYS A 194 -13.60 38.96 9.92
N LYS A 195 -12.28 39.04 10.13
CA LYS A 195 -11.66 40.03 11.02
C LYS A 195 -11.91 41.46 10.53
N THR A 196 -11.78 41.69 9.23
CA THR A 196 -12.02 43.01 8.61
C THR A 196 -13.48 43.44 8.75
N SER A 197 -14.43 42.57 8.46
CA SER A 197 -15.87 42.88 8.64
C SER A 197 -16.23 43.14 10.10
N TYR A 198 -15.62 42.43 11.05
CA TYR A 198 -15.81 42.68 12.48
C TYR A 198 -15.34 44.08 12.89
N PHE A 199 -14.12 44.47 12.50
CA PHE A 199 -13.61 45.82 12.81
C PHE A 199 -14.47 46.91 12.17
N LEU A 200 -14.90 46.69 10.93
CA LEU A 200 -15.74 47.65 10.23
C LEU A 200 -17.10 47.86 10.94
N ALA A 201 -17.76 46.77 11.33
CA ALA A 201 -19.00 46.84 12.12
C ALA A 201 -18.75 47.60 13.45
N ARG A 202 -17.66 47.26 14.14
CA ARG A 202 -17.32 47.87 15.44
C ARG A 202 -17.06 49.38 15.32
N THR A 203 -16.33 49.81 14.28
CA THR A 203 -16.11 51.24 14.01
C THR A 203 -17.44 51.98 13.86
N CYS A 204 -18.42 51.36 13.21
CA CYS A 204 -19.72 52.00 12.98
C CYS A 204 -20.61 51.99 14.23
N LEU A 205 -20.45 51.02 15.13
CA LEU A 205 -21.01 51.10 16.48
C LEU A 205 -20.45 52.28 17.26
N GLU A 206 -19.12 52.42 17.31
CA GLU A 206 -18.49 53.52 18.06
C GLU A 206 -18.83 54.88 17.42
N TYR A 207 -18.92 54.96 16.09
CA TYR A 207 -19.42 56.15 15.42
C TYR A 207 -20.86 56.48 15.80
N ALA A 208 -21.76 55.49 15.79
CA ALA A 208 -23.15 55.69 16.21
C ALA A 208 -23.26 56.11 17.70
N ARG A 209 -22.39 55.56 18.54
CA ARG A 209 -22.27 55.93 19.96
C ARG A 209 -21.78 57.36 20.14
N LEU A 210 -20.79 57.79 19.37
CA LEU A 210 -20.33 59.18 19.34
C LEU A 210 -21.45 60.13 18.88
N LYS A 211 -22.21 59.75 17.84
CA LYS A 211 -23.37 60.53 17.37
C LYS A 211 -24.51 60.60 18.39
N LEU A 212 -24.74 59.52 19.14
CA LEU A 212 -25.67 59.52 20.27
C LEU A 212 -25.21 60.42 21.42
N ALA A 213 -23.90 60.54 21.65
CA ALA A 213 -23.34 61.43 22.67
C ALA A 213 -23.49 62.91 22.27
N GLU A 214 -23.41 63.22 20.97
CA GLU A 214 -23.66 64.55 20.42
C GLU A 214 -25.15 64.91 20.36
N ASN A 215 -25.99 63.96 19.94
CA ASN A 215 -27.44 64.13 19.83
C ASN A 215 -28.17 62.89 20.36
N ILE A 216 -28.84 63.04 21.51
CA ILE A 216 -29.56 61.95 22.18
C ILE A 216 -30.72 61.36 21.35
N ASN A 217 -31.22 62.11 20.37
CA ASN A 217 -32.32 61.73 19.47
C ASN A 217 -31.81 61.17 18.13
N TYR A 218 -30.52 60.89 18.01
CA TYR A 218 -29.98 60.24 16.81
C TYR A 218 -30.70 58.89 16.57
N ALA A 219 -31.40 58.79 15.43
CA ALA A 219 -32.26 57.65 15.11
C ALA A 219 -31.49 56.47 14.48
N GLY A 220 -30.25 56.68 14.04
CA GLY A 220 -29.51 55.70 13.24
C GLY A 220 -30.06 55.61 11.80
N ASN A 221 -30.02 54.40 11.24
CA ASN A 221 -30.48 54.07 9.88
C ASN A 221 -29.68 54.73 8.75
N GLU A 222 -28.36 54.58 8.79
CA GLU A 222 -27.46 55.13 7.78
C GLU A 222 -26.36 54.15 7.41
N THR A 223 -25.84 54.27 6.19
CA THR A 223 -24.68 53.51 5.72
C THR A 223 -23.48 54.45 5.62
N ARG A 224 -22.35 54.03 6.18
CA ARG A 224 -21.08 54.75 6.10
C ARG A 224 -20.12 53.99 5.20
N ILE A 225 -19.49 54.75 4.31
CA ILE A 225 -18.43 54.28 3.44
C ILE A 225 -17.10 54.68 4.09
N LEU A 226 -16.29 53.68 4.40
CA LEU A 226 -14.96 53.80 4.96
C LEU A 226 -13.98 53.28 3.89
N ASP A 227 -13.46 54.22 3.11
CA ASP A 227 -12.60 53.94 1.95
C ASP A 227 -13.27 52.97 0.96
N LEU A 228 -12.80 51.73 0.84
CA LEU A 228 -13.34 50.71 -0.07
C LEU A 228 -14.45 49.85 0.55
N TYR A 229 -14.79 50.05 1.82
CA TYR A 229 -15.74 49.21 2.55
C TYR A 229 -16.96 49.99 3.06
N GLN A 230 -18.08 49.30 3.22
CA GLN A 230 -19.31 49.89 3.73
C GLN A 230 -19.82 49.17 4.97
N CYS A 231 -20.33 49.94 5.92
CA CYS A 231 -21.07 49.43 7.07
C CYS A 231 -22.43 50.14 7.17
N SER A 232 -23.41 49.46 7.73
CA SER A 232 -24.74 50.02 7.96
C SER A 232 -25.04 50.05 9.45
N ILE A 233 -25.43 51.21 9.94
CA ILE A 233 -25.96 51.42 11.28
C ILE A 233 -27.48 51.28 11.16
N LEU A 234 -28.06 50.36 11.90
CA LEU A 234 -29.50 50.13 11.93
C LEU A 234 -30.20 51.16 12.84
N PRO A 235 -31.54 51.26 12.78
CA PRO A 235 -32.30 52.12 13.68
C PRO A 235 -31.98 51.85 15.16
N ILE A 236 -31.85 52.90 15.95
CA ILE A 236 -31.52 52.80 17.37
C ILE A 236 -32.77 52.46 18.15
N GLU A 237 -32.71 51.37 18.93
CA GLU A 237 -33.80 50.93 19.79
C GLU A 237 -33.57 51.47 21.21
N SER A 238 -34.52 52.22 21.74
CA SER A 238 -34.46 52.74 23.12
C SER A 238 -35.32 51.86 24.02
N LEU A 239 -34.69 51.11 24.93
CA LEU A 239 -35.35 50.28 25.95
C LEU A 239 -34.89 50.73 27.34
N PRO A 240 -35.61 51.67 27.99
CA PRO A 240 -35.19 52.22 29.28
C PRO A 240 -34.84 51.12 30.30
N PRO A 241 -33.69 51.19 30.98
CA PRO A 241 -32.73 52.30 31.04
C PRO A 241 -31.65 52.31 29.95
N ASN A 242 -31.69 51.38 28.99
CA ASN A 242 -30.65 51.15 27.99
C ASN A 242 -31.04 51.63 26.58
N LYS A 243 -30.04 51.77 25.72
CA LYS A 243 -30.20 51.92 24.27
C LYS A 243 -29.45 50.79 23.56
N ILE A 244 -29.99 50.31 22.45
CA ILE A 244 -29.39 49.25 21.65
C ILE A 244 -28.99 49.85 20.31
N ILE A 245 -27.71 49.71 20.00
CA ILE A 245 -27.09 50.13 18.74
C ILE A 245 -26.75 48.85 17.97
N LYS A 246 -27.20 48.76 16.73
CA LYS A 246 -26.96 47.60 15.85
C LYS A 246 -26.19 48.05 14.61
N SER A 247 -25.16 47.31 14.22
CA SER A 247 -24.37 47.61 13.02
C SER A 247 -24.05 46.35 12.21
N ARG A 248 -24.16 46.44 10.89
CA ARG A 248 -23.78 45.40 9.94
C ARG A 248 -22.58 45.84 9.11
N ALA A 249 -21.68 44.92 8.84
CA ALA A 249 -20.65 45.07 7.83
C ALA A 249 -20.51 43.79 7.00
N GLN A 250 -20.16 43.95 5.72
CA GLN A 250 -19.89 42.83 4.83
C GLN A 250 -18.64 43.10 3.99
N VAL A 251 -17.71 42.16 4.00
CA VAL A 251 -16.45 42.23 3.25
C VAL A 251 -16.24 40.91 2.51
N SER A 252 -16.26 40.96 1.17
CA SER A 252 -15.97 39.80 0.30
C SER A 252 -16.66 38.49 0.72
N GLY A 253 -17.95 38.57 1.09
CA GLY A 253 -18.76 37.43 1.52
C GLY A 253 -18.81 37.20 3.04
N ALA A 254 -17.84 37.70 3.81
CA ALA A 254 -17.88 37.63 5.26
C ALA A 254 -18.77 38.74 5.84
N ALA A 255 -19.86 38.36 6.50
CA ALA A 255 -20.78 39.28 7.18
C ALA A 255 -20.57 39.24 8.69
N THR A 256 -20.65 40.41 9.33
CA THR A 256 -20.64 40.55 10.79
C THR A 256 -21.77 41.48 11.21
N ASN A 257 -22.56 41.03 12.20
CA ASN A 257 -23.63 41.81 12.79
C ASN A 257 -23.31 41.99 14.27
N LEU A 258 -23.13 43.23 14.71
CA LEU A 258 -22.84 43.54 16.11
C LEU A 258 -24.02 44.26 16.75
N LYS A 259 -24.31 43.89 17.99
CA LYS A 259 -25.32 44.51 18.83
C LYS A 259 -24.65 45.00 20.11
N LEU A 260 -24.74 46.31 20.34
CA LEU A 260 -24.16 47.01 21.47
C LEU A 260 -25.28 47.59 22.33
N THR A 261 -25.38 47.11 23.56
CA THR A 261 -26.27 47.67 24.59
C THR A 261 -25.49 48.68 25.41
N VAL A 262 -25.96 49.92 25.44
CA VAL A 262 -25.37 51.02 26.22
C VAL A 262 -26.35 51.55 27.25
N ASN A 263 -25.84 52.08 28.36
CA ASN A 263 -26.66 52.78 29.34
C ASN A 263 -27.18 54.11 28.75
N GLY A 264 -28.46 54.43 28.94
CA GLY A 264 -29.10 55.62 28.37
C GLY A 264 -28.59 56.97 28.90
N SER A 265 -28.02 57.02 30.11
CA SER A 265 -27.60 58.27 30.78
C SER A 265 -26.11 58.58 30.58
N GLY A 266 -25.28 57.57 30.30
CA GLY A 266 -23.82 57.71 30.18
C GLY A 266 -23.19 57.00 28.98
N LEU A 267 -24.01 56.32 28.16
CA LEU A 267 -23.58 55.55 26.99
C LEU A 267 -22.42 54.59 27.26
N SER A 268 -22.25 54.13 28.51
CA SER A 268 -21.27 53.12 28.87
C SER A 268 -21.72 51.76 28.32
N THR A 269 -20.75 50.97 27.84
CA THR A 269 -21.01 49.63 27.31
C THR A 269 -21.52 48.74 28.43
N VAL A 270 -22.76 48.28 28.30
CA VAL A 270 -23.35 47.25 29.18
C VAL A 270 -23.06 45.87 28.61
N PHE A 271 -23.24 45.69 27.31
CA PHE A 271 -23.03 44.41 26.64
C PHE A 271 -22.72 44.60 25.16
N LEU A 272 -21.78 43.82 24.61
CA LEU A 272 -21.47 43.78 23.19
C LEU A 272 -21.46 42.32 22.74
N GLU A 273 -22.29 41.99 21.75
CA GLU A 273 -22.41 40.65 21.20
C GLU A 273 -22.39 40.67 19.67
N GLU A 274 -21.86 39.59 19.10
CA GLU A 274 -22.02 39.29 17.68
C GLU A 274 -23.22 38.36 17.50
N VAL A 275 -24.14 38.74 16.61
CA VAL A 275 -25.38 37.99 16.35
C VAL A 275 -25.41 37.44 14.93
N VAL A 276 -26.03 36.28 14.73
CA VAL A 276 -26.17 35.69 13.38
C VAL A 276 -27.12 36.54 12.52
N LYS A 277 -28.17 37.10 13.14
CA LYS A 277 -29.16 37.98 12.53
C LYS A 277 -29.70 38.94 13.60
N PHE A 278 -30.18 40.10 13.17
CA PHE A 278 -30.84 41.10 14.03
C PHE A 278 -32.32 40.81 14.28
#